data_AF-A0A8D0N9L0-F1
#
_entry.id   AF-A0A8D0N9L0-F1
#
_cell.length_a   1.000
_cell.length_b   1.000
_cell.length_c   1.000
_cell.angle_alpha   90.00
_cell.angle_beta   90.00
_cell.angle_gamma   90.00
#
_symmetry.space_group_name_H-M   'P 1'
#
loop_
_entity.id
_entity.type
_entity.pdbx_description
1 polymer ?
#
loop_
_entity_poly.entity_id
_entity_poly.type
_entity_poly.pdbx_seq_one_letter_code
_entity_poly.pdbx_strand_id
1 'polypeptide(L)'
;MTSMASLFSFTSPAVKRLLGWKQGDEEEKWAEKAVDALVKKLKKKKGAMEELEKALSSPGQPSKCVTIPRSLDGRLQVSHRKGLPHVIYCRVWRWPDLQSHHELKPLDICEFPFGSKQKEVCINPYHYKRVESPASCFLLKVLILRRSHHGSAETNLTNIHDAGSFPARVKDPALP
;
A
#
# COMPACT_ATOMS: atom_id res chain seq x y z
N MET A 1 -27.89 8.37 33.15
CA MET A 1 -26.50 8.71 33.53
C MET A 1 -25.58 7.80 32.74
N THR A 2 -25.19 8.26 31.55
CA THR A 2 -24.38 7.51 30.58
C THR A 2 -22.91 7.52 31.02
N SER A 3 -22.34 6.31 31.07
CA SER A 3 -21.01 5.98 31.56
C SER A 3 -19.89 6.82 30.93
N MET A 4 -19.17 7.59 31.75
CA MET A 4 -17.90 8.25 31.38
C MET A 4 -16.74 7.25 31.32
N ALA A 5 -16.81 6.28 30.40
CA ALA A 5 -15.70 5.35 30.13
C ALA A 5 -14.95 5.77 28.86
N SER A 6 -14.37 6.98 28.85
CA SER A 6 -13.59 7.45 27.68
C SER A 6 -12.49 8.45 28.05
N LEU A 7 -11.63 8.15 29.03
CA LEU A 7 -10.53 9.08 29.37
C LEU A 7 -9.13 8.48 29.56
N PHE A 8 -8.90 7.17 29.54
CA PHE A 8 -7.53 6.65 29.54
C PHE A 8 -7.41 5.36 28.72
N SER A 9 -7.27 5.49 27.41
CA SER A 9 -6.57 4.45 26.64
C SER A 9 -5.13 4.43 27.16
N PHE A 10 -4.83 3.48 28.04
CA PHE A 10 -3.53 3.36 28.73
C PHE A 10 -2.45 2.84 27.74
N THR A 11 -2.22 3.57 26.66
CA THR A 11 -1.13 3.28 25.72
C THR A 11 0.19 3.62 26.40
N SER A 12 1.18 2.72 26.33
CA SER A 12 2.52 3.01 26.85
C SER A 12 3.07 4.29 26.19
N PRO A 13 3.82 5.16 26.90
CA PRO A 13 4.40 6.37 26.31
C PRO A 13 5.20 6.13 25.02
N ALA A 14 5.86 4.97 24.92
CA ALA A 14 6.54 4.52 23.72
C ALA A 14 5.59 4.34 22.52
N VAL A 15 4.42 3.74 22.74
CA VAL A 15 3.40 3.54 21.70
C VAL A 15 2.89 4.89 21.21
N LYS A 16 2.63 5.84 22.12
CA LYS A 16 2.20 7.20 21.77
C LYS A 16 3.24 7.92 20.91
N ARG A 17 4.52 7.83 21.26
CA ARG A 17 5.62 8.40 20.44
C ARG A 17 5.67 7.77 19.05
N LEU A 18 5.60 6.43 18.95
CA LEU A 18 5.65 5.73 17.67
C LEU A 18 4.42 5.98 16.79
N LEU A 19 3.24 6.18 17.40
CA LEU A 19 2.02 6.55 16.69
C LEU A 19 2.05 7.98 16.15
N GLY A 20 2.84 8.89 16.75
CA GLY A 20 3.07 10.23 16.22
C GLY A 20 3.66 10.25 14.81
N TRP A 21 4.30 9.16 14.37
CA TRP A 21 4.85 9.00 13.02
C TRP A 21 3.92 8.25 12.05
N LYS A 22 2.73 7.85 12.50
CA LYS A 22 1.79 7.09 11.69
C LYS A 22 1.29 7.93 10.50
N GLN A 23 1.07 7.29 9.36
CA GLN A 23 0.45 7.88 8.18
C GLN A 23 -1.06 7.54 8.11
N GLY A 24 -1.89 8.51 7.74
CA GLY A 24 -3.35 8.38 7.58
C GLY A 24 -4.14 8.16 8.88
N ASP A 25 -5.45 8.01 8.75
CA ASP A 25 -6.43 8.09 9.84
C ASP A 25 -7.40 6.88 9.87
N GLU A 26 -7.71 6.27 8.73
CA GLU A 26 -8.73 5.22 8.54
C GLU A 26 -8.52 3.88 9.29
N GLU A 27 -7.46 3.69 10.09
CA GLU A 27 -7.21 2.41 10.78
C GLU A 27 -6.49 2.53 12.14
N GLU A 28 -6.64 3.70 12.78
CA GLU A 28 -5.88 4.10 13.98
C GLU A 28 -5.92 3.06 15.11
N LYS A 29 -7.11 2.57 15.48
CA LYS A 29 -7.28 1.59 16.59
C LYS A 29 -6.55 0.28 16.35
N TRP A 30 -6.43 -0.17 15.10
CA TRP A 30 -5.70 -1.41 14.80
C TRP A 30 -4.19 -1.16 14.74
N ALA A 31 -3.77 -0.03 14.16
CA ALA A 31 -2.37 0.39 14.13
C ALA A 31 -1.80 0.54 15.56
N GLU A 32 -2.57 1.12 16.49
CA GLU A 32 -2.21 1.21 17.91
C GLU A 32 -1.91 -0.16 18.52
N LYS A 33 -2.78 -1.16 18.29
CA LYS A 33 -2.56 -2.52 18.77
C LYS A 33 -1.32 -3.18 18.12
N ALA A 34 -1.05 -2.89 16.85
CA ALA A 34 0.11 -3.42 16.14
C ALA A 34 1.43 -2.83 16.67
N VAL A 35 1.44 -1.52 16.95
CA VAL A 35 2.58 -0.82 17.55
C VAL A 35 2.77 -1.24 19.01
N ASP A 36 1.71 -1.40 19.80
CA ASP A 36 1.80 -1.91 21.17
C ASP A 36 2.40 -3.32 21.23
N ALA A 37 1.93 -4.21 20.35
CA ALA A 37 2.50 -5.57 20.21
C ALA A 37 3.98 -5.54 19.80
N LEU A 38 4.38 -4.59 18.96
CA LEU A 38 5.78 -4.40 18.58
C LEU A 38 6.62 -3.92 19.75
N VAL A 39 6.20 -2.86 20.44
CA VAL A 39 6.91 -2.27 21.57
C VAL A 39 7.16 -3.33 22.65
N LYS A 40 6.17 -4.18 22.94
CA LYS A 40 6.33 -5.32 23.86
C LYS A 40 7.41 -6.32 23.42
N LYS A 41 7.58 -6.55 22.12
CA LYS A 41 8.65 -7.41 21.57
C LYS A 41 10.00 -6.71 21.61
N LEU A 42 10.07 -5.43 21.23
CA LEU A 42 11.32 -4.67 21.19
C LEU A 42 11.87 -4.37 22.58
N LYS A 43 11.01 -4.20 23.60
CA LYS A 43 11.44 -4.06 25.00
C LYS A 43 12.24 -5.26 25.53
N LYS A 44 12.12 -6.44 24.90
CA LYS A 44 12.93 -7.62 25.24
C LYS A 44 14.35 -7.57 24.66
N LYS A 45 14.61 -6.67 23.70
CA LYS A 45 15.90 -6.47 23.04
C LYS A 45 16.46 -5.10 23.42
N LYS A 46 17.58 -5.07 24.13
CA LYS A 46 18.26 -3.82 24.51
C LYS A 46 18.63 -3.01 23.25
N GLY A 47 18.33 -1.72 23.24
CA GLY A 47 18.66 -0.79 22.14
C GLY A 47 17.72 -0.83 20.92
N ALA A 48 16.86 -1.85 20.77
CA ALA A 48 16.02 -1.98 19.57
C ALA A 48 14.92 -0.90 19.47
N MET A 49 14.42 -0.41 20.61
CA MET A 49 13.45 0.68 20.68
C MET A 49 14.06 2.02 20.24
N GLU A 50 15.26 2.33 20.74
CA GLU A 50 15.99 3.56 20.43
C GLU A 50 16.36 3.62 18.94
N GLU A 51 16.81 2.50 18.38
CA GLU A 51 17.14 2.41 16.96
C GLU A 51 15.91 2.61 16.06
N LEU A 52 14.74 2.09 16.47
CA LEU A 52 13.49 2.32 15.76
C LEU A 52 13.07 3.79 15.83
N GLU A 53 13.12 4.41 17.00
CA GLU A 53 12.80 5.83 17.16
C GLU A 53 13.75 6.71 16.35
N LYS A 54 15.05 6.38 16.30
CA LYS A 54 16.04 7.06 15.47
C LYS A 54 15.73 6.92 13.97
N ALA A 55 15.36 5.72 13.52
CA ALA A 55 15.01 5.49 12.13
C ALA A 55 13.79 6.32 11.71
N LEU A 56 12.76 6.42 12.57
CA LEU A 56 11.55 7.20 12.30
C LEU A 56 11.77 8.72 12.39
N SER A 57 12.60 9.18 13.33
CA SER A 57 12.82 10.62 13.55
C SER A 57 13.75 11.28 12.54
N SER A 58 14.65 10.51 11.92
CA SER A 58 15.62 11.01 10.94
C SER A 58 15.54 10.27 9.59
N PRO A 59 14.44 10.44 8.82
CA PRO A 59 14.31 9.85 7.50
C PRO A 59 15.43 10.34 6.59
N GLY A 60 16.32 9.45 6.15
CA GLY A 60 17.45 9.78 5.28
C GLY A 60 18.83 9.54 5.90
N GLN A 61 18.91 9.35 7.22
CA GLN A 61 20.12 8.83 7.84
C GLN A 61 20.13 7.30 7.84
N PRO A 62 21.29 6.65 7.64
CA PRO A 62 21.39 5.21 7.78
C PRO A 62 21.08 4.80 9.23
N SER A 63 20.18 3.84 9.37
CA SER A 63 19.78 3.22 10.64
C SER A 63 20.04 1.72 10.60
N LYS A 64 20.21 1.10 11.77
CA LYS A 64 20.43 -0.35 11.88
C LYS A 64 19.12 -1.13 11.73
N CYS A 65 19.25 -2.45 11.57
CA CYS A 65 18.10 -3.35 11.50
C CYS A 65 17.36 -3.38 12.85
N VAL A 66 16.04 -3.21 12.79
CA VAL A 66 15.16 -3.45 13.94
C VAL A 66 14.41 -4.74 13.66
N THR A 67 14.74 -5.81 14.39
CA THR A 67 14.28 -7.16 14.05
C THR A 67 13.33 -7.76 15.09
N ILE A 68 12.41 -8.60 14.63
CA ILE A 68 11.56 -9.45 15.48
C ILE A 68 11.70 -10.93 15.08
N PRO A 69 11.41 -11.89 15.99
CA PRO A 69 11.40 -13.30 15.64
C PRO A 69 10.42 -13.62 14.52
N ARG A 70 10.85 -14.42 13.55
CA ARG A 70 10.05 -14.86 12.40
C ARG A 70 9.19 -16.07 12.77
N SER A 71 7.89 -16.00 12.50
CA SER A 71 6.98 -17.16 12.59
C SER A 71 7.29 -18.20 11.51
N LEU A 72 6.87 -19.46 11.69
CA LEU A 72 7.08 -20.54 10.71
C LEU A 72 6.54 -20.18 9.31
N ASP A 73 5.38 -19.55 9.25
CA ASP A 73 4.74 -19.09 8.01
C ASP A 73 5.10 -17.63 7.64
N GLY A 74 5.95 -16.98 8.44
CA GLY A 74 6.35 -15.58 8.28
C GLY A 74 5.27 -14.55 8.62
N ARG A 75 4.07 -14.96 9.08
CA ARG A 75 2.98 -14.03 9.40
C ARG A 75 2.98 -13.62 10.87
N LEU A 76 2.56 -12.39 11.12
CA LEU A 76 2.28 -11.83 12.44
C LEU A 76 0.77 -11.67 12.61
N GLN A 77 0.25 -12.15 13.74
CA GLN A 77 -1.16 -11.97 14.11
C GLN A 77 -1.30 -10.81 15.10
N VAL A 78 -2.13 -9.83 14.75
CA VAL A 78 -2.48 -8.69 15.61
C VAL A 78 -4.00 -8.52 15.62
N SER A 79 -4.61 -8.64 16.79
CA SER A 79 -6.06 -8.44 17.00
C SER A 79 -6.93 -9.17 15.96
N HIS A 80 -6.73 -10.50 15.83
CA HIS A 80 -7.42 -11.40 14.89
C HIS A 80 -7.09 -11.22 13.40
N ARG A 81 -6.23 -10.27 13.02
CA ARG A 81 -5.76 -10.10 11.63
C ARG A 81 -4.35 -10.67 11.47
N LYS A 82 -4.11 -11.38 10.37
CA LYS A 82 -2.79 -11.93 10.02
C LYS A 82 -2.21 -11.16 8.86
N GLY A 83 -0.95 -10.75 8.96
CA GLY A 83 -0.24 -10.05 7.89
C GLY A 83 1.26 -10.26 7.99
N LEU A 84 2.01 -9.81 6.98
CA LEU A 84 3.47 -9.88 7.00
C LEU A 84 4.03 -8.72 7.82
N PRO A 85 4.94 -8.95 8.77
CA PRO A 85 5.35 -7.93 9.74
C PRO A 85 5.95 -6.68 9.09
N HIS A 86 6.85 -6.85 8.11
CA HIS A 86 7.44 -5.74 7.37
C HIS A 86 6.39 -4.91 6.60
N VAL A 87 5.37 -5.56 6.02
CA VAL A 87 4.25 -4.86 5.34
C VAL A 87 3.42 -4.07 6.34
N ILE A 88 3.06 -4.68 7.48
CA ILE A 88 2.25 -4.03 8.53
C ILE A 88 2.91 -2.73 8.97
N TYR A 89 4.20 -2.78 9.33
CA TYR A 89 4.90 -1.62 9.87
C TYR A 89 5.28 -0.58 8.81
N CYS A 90 5.56 -1.00 7.57
CA CYS A 90 5.70 -0.06 6.45
C CYS A 90 4.38 0.67 6.16
N ARG A 91 3.23 -0.01 6.28
CA ARG A 91 1.91 0.61 6.11
C ARG A 91 1.63 1.64 7.18
N VAL A 92 1.96 1.33 8.44
CA VAL A 92 1.76 2.24 9.57
C VAL A 92 2.58 3.53 9.41
N TRP A 93 3.86 3.45 9.07
CA TRP A 93 4.77 4.61 9.15
C TRP A 93 5.15 5.27 7.82
N ARG A 94 4.87 4.65 6.66
CA ARG A 94 5.30 5.20 5.37
C ARG A 94 4.20 5.23 4.31
N TRP A 95 3.56 4.10 4.04
CA TRP A 95 2.66 3.95 2.89
C TRP A 95 1.32 3.33 3.30
N PRO A 96 0.34 4.14 3.73
CA PRO A 96 -0.95 3.63 4.22
C PRO A 96 -1.72 2.86 3.13
N ASP A 97 -1.46 3.18 1.86
CA ASP A 97 -2.03 2.58 0.66
C ASP A 97 -1.28 1.33 0.17
N LEU A 98 -0.24 0.87 0.86
CA LEU A 98 0.55 -0.30 0.49
C LEU A 98 -0.33 -1.56 0.47
N GLN A 99 -0.50 -2.22 -0.68
CA GLN A 99 -1.43 -3.35 -0.80
C GLN A 99 -0.79 -4.68 -0.41
N SER A 100 0.42 -4.94 -0.90
CA SER A 100 1.07 -6.24 -0.74
C SER A 100 2.59 -6.15 -0.61
N HIS A 101 3.22 -7.27 -0.23
CA HIS A 101 4.68 -7.39 -0.15
C HIS A 101 5.38 -7.29 -1.51
N HIS A 102 4.68 -7.49 -2.63
CA HIS A 102 5.28 -7.35 -3.97
C HIS A 102 5.66 -5.91 -4.31
N GLU A 103 5.06 -4.94 -3.62
CA GLU A 103 5.41 -3.52 -3.72
C GLU A 103 6.60 -3.14 -2.82
N LEU A 104 7.21 -4.08 -2.08
CA LEU A 104 8.36 -3.81 -1.24
C LEU A 104 9.59 -4.58 -1.73
N LYS A 105 10.71 -3.87 -1.89
CA LYS A 105 12.03 -4.49 -2.04
C LYS A 105 12.94 -4.05 -0.89
N PRO A 106 13.73 -4.97 -0.30
CA PRO A 106 14.72 -4.58 0.69
C PRO A 106 15.81 -3.73 0.05
N LEU A 107 16.43 -2.87 0.86
CA LEU A 107 17.68 -2.18 0.51
C LEU A 107 18.88 -3.06 0.86
N ASP A 108 20.02 -2.82 0.22
CA ASP A 108 21.25 -3.60 0.43
C ASP A 108 21.82 -3.42 1.85
N ILE A 109 21.46 -2.32 2.53
CA ILE A 109 21.82 -2.06 3.93
C ILE A 109 21.05 -2.95 4.94
N CYS A 110 20.05 -3.71 4.48
CA CYS A 110 19.24 -4.56 5.33
C CYS A 110 19.85 -5.96 5.44
N GLU A 111 20.33 -6.31 6.63
CA GLU A 111 20.93 -7.63 6.92
C GLU A 111 19.86 -8.73 7.13
N PHE A 112 18.66 -8.35 7.58
CA PHE A 112 17.58 -9.28 7.93
C PHE A 112 16.30 -9.05 7.10
N PRO A 113 16.37 -8.97 5.76
CA PRO A 113 15.18 -8.70 4.96
C PRO A 113 14.22 -9.89 5.02
N PHE A 114 12.91 -9.65 4.87
CA PHE A 114 11.91 -10.73 4.97
C PHE A 114 12.20 -11.96 4.08
N GLY A 115 12.76 -11.74 2.88
CA GLY A 115 13.09 -12.80 1.92
C GLY A 115 14.28 -13.68 2.30
N SER A 116 15.13 -13.29 3.25
CA SER A 116 16.35 -14.05 3.61
C SER A 116 16.06 -15.35 4.37
N LYS A 117 14.81 -15.58 4.77
CA LYS A 117 14.34 -16.75 5.53
C LYS A 117 15.10 -17.02 6.84
N GLN A 118 15.77 -16.01 7.39
CA GLN A 118 16.46 -16.11 8.67
C GLN A 118 15.49 -16.23 9.86
N LYS A 119 16.03 -16.53 11.06
CA LYS A 119 15.25 -16.63 12.31
C LYS A 119 14.62 -15.30 12.73
N GLU A 120 15.19 -14.19 12.27
CA GLU A 120 14.71 -12.85 12.53
C GLU A 120 14.31 -12.14 11.24
N VAL A 121 13.39 -11.19 11.36
CA VAL A 121 12.95 -10.33 10.25
C VAL A 121 13.05 -8.87 10.66
N CYS A 122 13.68 -8.05 9.82
CA CYS A 122 13.74 -6.60 9.95
C CYS A 122 12.38 -5.98 9.62
N ILE A 123 11.91 -5.12 10.52
CA ILE A 123 10.67 -4.36 10.39
C ILE A 123 10.90 -2.84 10.25
N ASN A 124 12.16 -2.40 10.19
CA ASN A 124 12.51 -1.00 9.96
C ASN A 124 11.97 -0.56 8.58
N PRO A 125 11.00 0.39 8.51
CA PRO A 125 10.39 0.79 7.24
C PRO A 125 11.38 1.38 6.24
N TYR A 126 12.48 1.99 6.72
CA TYR A 126 13.50 2.61 5.87
C TYR A 126 14.51 1.61 5.31
N HIS A 127 14.41 0.34 5.70
CA HIS A 127 15.17 -0.76 5.09
C HIS A 127 14.45 -1.38 3.88
N TYR A 128 13.29 -0.85 3.52
CA TYR A 128 12.53 -1.24 2.35
C TYR A 128 12.28 -0.02 1.46
N LYS A 129 12.29 -0.23 0.15
CA LYS A 129 11.83 0.73 -0.85
C LYS A 129 10.54 0.22 -1.48
N ARG A 130 9.64 1.16 -1.77
CA ARG A 130 8.44 0.86 -2.53
C ARG A 130 8.81 0.70 -4.00
N VAL A 131 8.21 -0.29 -4.65
CA VAL A 131 8.32 -0.54 -6.09
C VAL A 131 6.93 -0.73 -6.66
N GLU A 132 6.79 -0.53 -7.96
CA GLU A 132 5.56 -0.90 -8.65
C GLU A 132 5.35 -2.41 -8.58
N SER A 133 4.12 -2.82 -8.27
CA SER A 133 3.75 -4.23 -8.34
C SER A 133 3.92 -4.71 -9.79
N PRO A 134 4.49 -5.91 -10.02
CA PRO A 134 4.58 -6.46 -11.38
C PRO A 134 3.22 -6.46 -12.08
N ALA A 135 2.12 -6.73 -11.36
CA ALA A 135 0.77 -6.77 -11.90
C ALA A 135 0.27 -5.40 -12.42
N SER A 136 0.62 -4.29 -11.73
CA SER A 136 0.26 -2.95 -12.20
C SER A 136 1.07 -2.57 -13.45
N CYS A 137 2.33 -2.98 -13.53
CA CYS A 137 3.16 -2.80 -14.72
C CYS A 137 2.63 -3.63 -15.91
N PHE A 138 2.17 -4.87 -15.68
CA PHE A 138 1.58 -5.71 -16.72
C PHE A 138 0.25 -5.14 -17.24
N LEU A 139 -0.66 -4.73 -16.36
CA LEU A 139 -1.95 -4.13 -16.76
C LEU A 139 -1.74 -2.83 -17.55
N LEU A 140 -0.83 -1.96 -17.12
CA LEU A 140 -0.54 -0.72 -17.84
C LEU A 140 0.03 -1.00 -19.24
N LYS A 141 0.92 -1.99 -19.39
CA LYS A 141 1.43 -2.43 -20.70
C LYS A 141 0.34 -2.97 -21.61
N VAL A 142 -0.60 -3.76 -21.07
CA VAL A 142 -1.75 -4.29 -21.84
C VAL A 142 -2.69 -3.16 -22.27
N LEU A 143 -2.97 -2.19 -21.40
CA LEU A 143 -3.81 -1.04 -21.73
C LEU A 143 -3.17 -0.13 -22.79
N ILE A 144 -1.85 0.08 -22.72
CA ILE A 144 -1.10 0.83 -23.75
C ILE A 144 -1.14 0.09 -25.08
N LEU A 145 -0.88 -1.23 -25.11
CA LEU A 145 -0.98 -2.02 -26.35
C LEU A 145 -2.41 -2.00 -26.94
N ARG A 146 -3.45 -2.06 -26.10
CA ARG A 146 -4.85 -1.97 -26.55
C ARG A 146 -5.19 -0.61 -27.15
N ARG A 147 -4.60 0.50 -26.64
CA ARG A 147 -4.75 1.83 -27.25
C ARG A 147 -4.09 1.90 -28.63
N SER A 148 -2.94 1.26 -28.83
CA SER A 148 -2.28 1.21 -30.14
C SER A 148 -3.07 0.41 -31.18
N HIS A 149 -3.91 -0.56 -30.77
CA HIS A 149 -4.73 -1.37 -31.68
C HIS A 149 -6.10 -0.76 -32.02
N HIS A 150 -6.45 0.41 -31.45
CA HIS A 150 -7.69 1.16 -31.74
C HIS A 150 -7.42 2.53 -32.41
N GLY A 151 -6.19 2.78 -32.85
CA GLY A 151 -5.78 4.05 -33.47
C GLY A 151 -5.54 4.00 -34.98
N SER A 152 -6.18 3.08 -35.72
CA SER A 152 -6.05 3.04 -37.19
C SER A 152 -7.31 2.48 -37.85
N ALA A 153 -8.40 3.25 -37.79
CA ALA A 153 -9.56 3.06 -38.67
C ALA A 153 -10.22 4.41 -38.98
N GLU A 154 -9.43 5.43 -39.31
CA GLU A 154 -9.93 6.59 -40.04
C GLU A 154 -8.91 6.92 -41.12
N THR A 155 -9.22 6.58 -42.37
CA THR A 155 -8.87 7.41 -43.54
C THR A 155 -9.59 6.89 -44.78
N ASN A 156 -10.16 7.85 -45.50
CA ASN A 156 -10.54 7.86 -46.92
C ASN A 156 -11.88 7.22 -47.32
N LEU A 157 -12.85 8.08 -47.61
CA LEU A 157 -13.31 8.27 -48.99
C LEU A 157 -13.98 9.65 -49.14
N THR A 158 -13.22 10.64 -49.61
CA THR A 158 -13.78 11.84 -50.26
C THR A 158 -13.56 11.72 -51.76
N ASN A 159 -14.56 12.24 -52.50
CA ASN A 159 -14.69 12.40 -53.95
C ASN A 159 -15.42 11.26 -54.67
N ILE A 160 -16.61 11.57 -55.18
CA ILE A 160 -16.87 11.76 -56.62
C ILE A 160 -18.21 12.51 -56.79
N HIS A 161 -18.17 13.57 -57.60
CA HIS A 161 -19.33 14.29 -58.13
C HIS A 161 -20.25 13.35 -58.93
N ASP A 162 -21.58 13.53 -58.89
CA ASP A 162 -22.39 14.00 -60.04
C ASP A 162 -23.89 13.79 -59.77
N ALA A 163 -24.71 14.42 -60.61
CA ALA A 163 -26.14 14.66 -60.57
C ALA A 163 -27.06 13.45 -60.35
N GLY A 164 -28.26 13.70 -59.80
CA GLY A 164 -29.38 12.77 -59.96
C GLY A 164 -30.60 12.94 -59.07
N SER A 165 -31.44 13.92 -59.42
CA SER A 165 -32.93 13.81 -59.42
C SER A 165 -33.68 13.42 -58.13
N PHE A 166 -34.37 14.41 -57.54
CA PHE A 166 -35.62 14.18 -56.79
C PHE A 166 -36.76 13.78 -57.74
N PRO A 167 -37.72 12.97 -57.26
CA PRO A 167 -39.13 13.40 -57.28
C PRO A 167 -39.78 13.16 -55.90
N ALA A 168 -40.43 14.17 -55.31
CA ALA A 168 -41.87 14.48 -55.43
C ALA A 168 -42.81 13.46 -54.74
N ARG A 169 -43.25 13.84 -53.53
CA ARG A 169 -44.64 13.92 -53.00
C ARG A 169 -45.64 12.86 -53.48
N VAL A 170 -46.39 12.25 -52.54
CA VAL A 170 -47.89 12.28 -52.44
C VAL A 170 -48.48 11.24 -51.45
N LYS A 171 -49.36 11.78 -50.56
CA LYS A 171 -50.57 11.24 -49.86
C LYS A 171 -50.43 10.07 -48.87
N ASP A 172 -50.65 10.28 -47.57
CA ASP A 172 -51.94 10.47 -46.80
C ASP A 172 -52.55 9.10 -46.37
N PRO A 173 -53.53 9.01 -45.43
CA PRO A 173 -53.44 9.32 -44.00
C PRO A 173 -54.17 8.27 -43.10
N ALA A 174 -54.26 8.58 -41.81
CA ALA A 174 -55.39 8.31 -40.89
C ALA A 174 -55.48 7.00 -40.05
N LEU A 175 -55.39 7.25 -38.73
CA LEU A 175 -56.28 6.80 -37.63
C LEU A 175 -56.34 5.31 -37.25
N PRO A 176 -56.90 4.96 -36.07
CA PRO A 176 -57.66 5.75 -35.08
C PRO A 176 -56.88 6.25 -33.86
#